data_AF-A0A8K0CPY5-F1
#
_entry.id   AF-A0A8K0CPY5-F1
#
_cell.length_a   1.000
_cell.length_b   1.000
_cell.length_c   1.000
_cell.angle_alpha   90.00
_cell.angle_beta   90.00
_cell.angle_gamma   90.00
#
_symmetry.space_group_name_H-M   'P 1'
#
loop_
_entity.id
_entity.type
_entity.pdbx_description
1 polymer ?
#
loop_
_entity_poly.entity_id
_entity_poly.type
_entity_poly.pdbx_seq_one_letter_code
_entity_poly.pdbx_strand_id
1 'polypeptide(L)'
;MNLCSEYKKNSFGMKDILTKYSNIDPCDLKRGVPYAVNKMILDISRFPPHLPLGSYKVVLKYFFHTDFNGQMDFYMRLLDKPIDWMKIPPAKRSHGKGH
;
A
#
# COMPACT_ATOMS: atom_id res chain seq x y z
N MET A 1 -15.55 9.27 3.84
CA MET A 1 -15.51 7.78 3.84
C MET A 1 -14.79 7.34 5.12
N ASN A 2 -15.37 6.43 5.90
CA ASN A 2 -14.80 6.00 7.20
C ASN A 2 -14.15 4.61 7.02
N LEU A 3 -12.84 4.52 7.29
CA LEU A 3 -12.05 3.29 7.12
C LEU A 3 -12.62 2.11 7.92
N CYS A 4 -13.11 2.35 9.14
CA CYS A 4 -13.74 1.33 9.98
C CYS A 4 -15.07 0.83 9.39
N SER A 5 -15.85 1.71 8.74
CA SER A 5 -17.10 1.31 8.08
C SER A 5 -16.83 0.39 6.89
N GLU A 6 -15.86 0.76 6.05
CA GLU A 6 -15.46 -0.04 4.89
C GLU A 6 -14.81 -1.38 5.31
N TYR A 7 -14.06 -1.38 6.42
CA TYR A 7 -13.49 -2.59 7.00
C TYR A 7 -14.57 -3.56 7.47
N LYS A 8 -15.57 -3.07 8.22
CA LYS A 8 -16.69 -3.90 8.68
C LYS A 8 -17.53 -4.47 7.53
N LYS A 9 -17.67 -3.72 6.43
CA LYS A 9 -18.35 -4.16 5.20
C LYS A 9 -17.50 -5.10 4.33
N ASN A 10 -16.23 -5.31 4.68
CA ASN A 10 -15.26 -5.99 3.84
C ASN A 10 -15.20 -5.44 2.40
N SER A 11 -15.32 -4.12 2.26
CA SER A 11 -15.28 -3.47 0.96
C SER A 11 -13.97 -3.80 0.25
N PHE A 12 -14.07 -4.25 -1.00
CA PHE A 12 -12.92 -4.71 -1.81
C PHE A 12 -12.06 -5.81 -1.16
N GLY A 13 -12.59 -6.55 -0.19
CA GLY A 13 -11.84 -7.58 0.53
C GLY A 13 -10.87 -7.05 1.59
N MET A 14 -11.01 -5.79 2.00
CA MET A 14 -10.08 -5.13 2.91
C MET A 14 -9.98 -5.85 4.27
N LYS A 15 -11.08 -6.42 4.78
CA LYS A 15 -11.06 -7.20 6.03
C LYS A 15 -10.21 -8.44 5.88
N ASP A 16 -10.38 -9.17 4.78
CA ASP A 16 -9.66 -10.42 4.52
C ASP A 16 -8.16 -10.15 4.36
N ILE A 17 -7.81 -9.09 3.63
CA ILE A 17 -6.43 -8.68 3.40
C ILE A 17 -5.77 -8.26 4.71
N LEU A 18 -6.39 -7.37 5.48
CA LEU A 18 -5.81 -6.86 6.72
C LEU A 18 -5.70 -7.97 7.77
N THR A 19 -6.70 -8.83 7.91
CA THR A 19 -6.67 -9.94 8.88
C THR A 19 -5.60 -10.98 8.51
N LYS A 20 -5.39 -11.23 7.20
CA LYS A 20 -4.42 -12.23 6.73
C LYS A 20 -2.98 -11.73 6.76
N TYR A 21 -2.77 -10.46 6.45
CA TYR A 21 -1.43 -9.90 6.22
C TYR A 21 -1.02 -8.87 7.27
N SER A 22 -1.85 -8.58 8.29
CA SER A 22 -1.50 -7.59 9.31
C SER A 22 -2.17 -7.87 10.65
N ASN A 23 -1.75 -7.14 11.68
CA ASN A 23 -2.44 -7.07 12.97
C ASN A 23 -3.25 -5.77 13.12
N ILE A 24 -3.59 -5.11 12.00
CA ILE A 24 -4.25 -3.81 11.98
C ILE A 24 -5.77 -4.02 12.04
N ASP A 25 -6.40 -3.53 13.11
CA ASP A 25 -7.83 -3.28 13.15
C ASP A 25 -8.08 -1.76 13.05
N PRO A 26 -8.59 -1.26 11.90
CA PRO A 26 -8.83 0.17 11.71
C PRO A 26 -9.99 0.71 12.56
N CYS A 27 -10.76 -0.13 13.24
CA CYS A 27 -11.77 0.26 14.21
C CYS A 27 -11.23 0.37 15.65
N ASP A 28 -10.08 -0.25 15.96
CA ASP A 28 -9.48 -0.28 17.31
C ASP A 28 -7.96 0.02 17.26
N LEU A 29 -7.61 1.18 16.70
CA LEU A 29 -6.23 1.64 16.68
C LEU A 29 -5.82 2.22 18.04
N LYS A 30 -4.90 1.56 18.73
CA LYS A 30 -4.35 1.91 20.04
C LYS A 30 -2.97 2.55 19.90
N ARG A 31 -2.73 3.61 20.67
CA ARG A 31 -1.40 4.22 20.76
C ARG A 31 -0.43 3.26 21.45
N GLY A 32 0.81 3.23 20.98
CA GLY A 32 1.88 2.41 21.54
C GLY A 32 1.87 0.94 21.12
N VAL A 33 0.90 0.51 20.31
CA VAL A 33 0.88 -0.86 19.76
C VAL A 33 1.66 -0.88 18.44
N PRO A 34 2.63 -1.81 18.26
CA PRO A 34 3.30 -1.98 16.99
C PRO A 34 2.35 -2.62 15.98
N TYR A 35 2.10 -1.91 14.88
CA TYR A 35 1.36 -2.41 13.73
C TYR A 35 2.33 -2.91 12.67
N ALA A 36 2.11 -4.13 12.19
CA ALA A 36 2.95 -4.79 11.20
C ALA A 36 2.11 -5.33 10.06
N VAL A 37 2.62 -5.15 8.84
CA VAL A 37 2.08 -5.77 7.62
C VAL A 37 3.14 -6.76 7.12
N ASN A 38 2.78 -8.04 7.08
CA ASN A 38 3.64 -9.14 6.68
C ASN A 38 3.20 -9.70 5.33
N LYS A 39 4.11 -9.64 4.35
CA LYS A 39 3.98 -10.32 3.04
C LYS A 39 2.62 -10.09 2.35
N MET A 40 2.16 -8.84 2.32
CA MET A 40 0.95 -8.48 1.60
C MET A 40 1.17 -8.69 0.10
N ILE A 41 0.44 -9.66 -0.47
CA ILE A 41 0.38 -9.89 -1.91
C ILE A 41 -0.96 -9.33 -2.39
N LEU A 42 -0.92 -8.39 -3.32
CA LEU A 42 -2.12 -7.84 -3.92
C LEU A 42 -2.76 -8.90 -4.82
N ASP A 43 -4.03 -9.20 -4.55
CA ASP A 43 -4.84 -10.03 -5.43
C ASP A 43 -5.28 -9.17 -6.63
N ILE A 44 -4.55 -9.31 -7.73
CA ILE A 44 -4.79 -8.57 -8.98
C ILE A 44 -6.18 -8.86 -9.58
N SER A 45 -6.83 -9.98 -9.23
CA SER A 45 -8.16 -10.31 -9.73
C SER A 45 -9.26 -9.40 -9.16
N ARG A 46 -8.98 -8.75 -8.02
CA ARG A 46 -9.87 -7.77 -7.38
C ARG A 46 -9.57 -6.34 -7.82
N PHE A 47 -8.54 -6.14 -8.63
CA PHE A 47 -8.18 -4.83 -9.14
C PHE A 47 -9.14 -4.41 -10.26
N PRO A 48 -9.51 -3.11 -10.37
CA PRO A 48 -10.41 -2.65 -11.42
C PRO A 48 -9.88 -3.05 -12.80
N PRO A 49 -10.66 -3.75 -13.65
CA PRO A 49 -10.18 -4.36 -14.88
C PRO A 49 -9.78 -3.36 -15.97
N HIS A 50 -10.05 -2.07 -15.77
CA HIS A 50 -9.87 -1.01 -16.76
C HIS A 50 -8.86 0.07 -16.35
N LEU A 51 -7.93 -0.24 -15.45
CA LEU A 51 -6.85 0.70 -15.15
C LEU A 51 -5.87 0.76 -16.33
N PRO A 52 -5.65 1.94 -16.94
CA PRO A 52 -4.69 2.10 -18.03
C PRO A 52 -3.29 1.61 -17.65
N LEU A 53 -2.54 1.10 -18.62
CA LEU A 53 -1.12 0.88 -18.41
C LEU A 53 -0.40 2.21 -18.20
N GLY A 54 0.62 2.22 -17.35
CA GLY A 54 1.38 3.43 -17.10
C GLY A 54 1.91 3.57 -15.68
N SER A 55 2.40 4.78 -15.38
CA SER A 55 2.96 5.15 -14.09
C SER A 55 1.94 5.94 -13.27
N TYR A 56 1.73 5.48 -12.04
CA TYR A 56 0.80 6.03 -11.08
C TYR A 56 1.54 6.55 -9.86
N LYS A 57 1.16 7.74 -9.41
CA LYS A 57 1.49 8.24 -8.08
C LYS A 57 0.22 8.19 -7.23
N VAL A 58 0.24 7.35 -6.20
CA VAL A 58 -0.84 7.30 -5.20
C VAL A 58 -0.36 8.09 -3.99
N VAL A 59 -1.10 9.15 -3.66
CA VAL A 59 -0.82 10.00 -2.50
C VAL A 59 -1.86 9.69 -1.43
N LEU A 60 -1.42 9.06 -0.34
CA LEU A 60 -2.26 8.77 0.81
C LEU A 60 -2.00 9.84 1.87
N LYS A 61 -2.99 10.70 2.11
CA LYS A 61 -2.99 11.65 3.23
C LYS A 61 -3.85 11.08 4.34
N TYR A 62 -3.33 11.02 5.56
CA TYR A 62 -4.09 10.54 6.71
C TYR A 62 -4.21 11.64 7.77
N PHE A 63 -5.42 11.70 8.32
CA PHE A 63 -5.84 12.67 9.31
C PHE A 63 -6.34 11.91 10.53
N PHE A 64 -5.90 12.30 11.73
CA PHE A 64 -6.54 11.84 12.96
C PHE A 64 -7.47 12.96 13.46
N HIS A 65 -8.76 12.65 13.56
CA HIS A 65 -9.83 13.64 13.75
C HIS A 65 -9.83 14.68 12.62
N THR A 66 -9.32 15.88 12.88
CA THR A 66 -9.26 17.00 11.92
C THR A 66 -7.84 17.42 11.58
N ASP A 67 -6.85 16.86 12.26
CA ASP A 67 -5.46 17.28 12.12
C ASP A 67 -4.78 16.47 11.02
N PHE A 68 -3.93 17.14 10.24
CA PHE A 68 -3.08 16.45 9.27
C PHE A 68 -1.93 15.76 10.00
N ASN A 69 -1.85 14.43 9.90
CA ASN A 69 -0.84 13.65 10.60
C ASN A 69 0.28 13.16 9.69
N GLY A 70 0.06 13.16 8.37
CA GLY A 70 1.12 12.82 7.43
C GLY A 70 0.61 12.40 6.05
N GLN A 71 1.59 12.13 5.20
CA GLN A 71 1.39 11.72 3.82
C GLN A 71 2.35 10.58 3.49
N MET A 72 1.84 9.59 2.76
CA MET A 72 2.63 8.54 2.14
C MET A 72 2.46 8.61 0.62
N ASP A 73 3.58 8.62 -0.09
CA ASP A 73 3.62 8.63 -1.55
C ASP A 73 4.03 7.25 -2.04
N PHE A 74 3.14 6.59 -2.79
CA PHE A 74 3.42 5.33 -3.46
C PHE A 74 3.55 5.57 -4.96
N TYR A 75 4.62 5.04 -5.54
CA TYR A 75 4.83 5.04 -6.98
C TYR A 75 4.62 3.62 -7.50
N MET A 76 3.64 3.45 -8.38
CA MET A 76 3.28 2.17 -8.97
C MET A 76 3.38 2.25 -10.49
N ARG A 77 3.82 1.18 -11.14
CA ARG A 77 3.80 1.07 -12.59
C ARG A 77 3.01 -0.16 -12.97
N LEU A 78 1.91 0.04 -13.70
CA LEU A 78 1.13 -1.04 -14.29
C LEU A 78 1.72 -1.38 -15.64
N LEU A 79 2.08 -2.64 -15.83
CA LEU A 79 2.74 -3.17 -17.01
C LEU A 79 1.85 -4.22 -17.68
N ASP A 80 1.98 -4.34 -19.00
CA ASP A 80 1.35 -5.38 -19.80
C ASP A 80 1.89 -6.78 -19.48
N LYS A 81 3.13 -6.85 -18.98
CA LYS A 81 3.83 -8.09 -18.65
C LYS A 81 4.37 -8.05 -17.23
N PRO A 82 4.29 -9.15 -16.48
CA PRO A 82 4.90 -9.25 -15.16
C PRO A 82 6.41 -9.03 -15.27
N ILE A 83 6.96 -8.22 -14.35
CA ILE A 83 8.40 -8.03 -14.24
C ILE A 83 9.01 -9.31 -13.68
N ASP A 84 9.99 -9.86 -14.38
CA ASP A 84 10.89 -10.86 -13.81
C ASP A 84 11.86 -10.18 -12.86
N TRP A 85 11.46 -10.05 -11.60
CA TRP A 85 12.24 -9.39 -10.56
C TRP A 85 13.59 -10.09 -10.29
N MET A 86 13.78 -11.33 -10.74
CA MET A 86 15.07 -12.03 -10.63
C MET A 86 16.08 -11.59 -11.70
N LYS A 87 15.64 -10.89 -12.75
CA LYS A 87 16.50 -10.40 -13.84
C LYS A 87 16.85 -8.91 -13.73
N ILE A 88 16.27 -8.19 -12.76
CA ILE A 88 16.63 -6.79 -12.55
C ILE A 88 17.96 -6.77 -11.78
N PRO A 89 19.06 -6.27 -12.38
CA PRO A 89 20.31 -6.13 -11.65
C PRO A 89 20.12 -5.19 -10.46
N PRO A 90 20.72 -5.47 -9.29
CA PRO A 90 20.61 -4.61 -8.13
C PRO A 90 21.01 -3.19 -8.50
N ALA A 91 20.22 -2.21 -8.05
CA ALA A 91 20.48 -0.80 -8.33
C ALA A 91 21.91 -0.46 -7.89
N LYS A 92 22.76 -0.05 -8.84
CA LYS A 92 24.11 0.42 -8.54
C LYS A 92 23.96 1.66 -7.65
N ARG A 93 24.35 1.55 -6.38
CA ARG A 93 24.52 2.72 -5.51
C ARG A 93 25.59 3.61 -6.16
N SER A 94 25.18 4.75 -6.72
CA SER A 94 26.12 5.80 -7.08
C SER A 94 26.67 6.37 -5.79
N HIS A 95 27.88 5.93 -5.41
CA HIS A 95 28.70 6.70 -4.48
C HIS A 95 29.00 8.04 -5.16
N GLY A 96 28.26 9.08 -4.77
CA GLY A 96 28.65 10.45 -5.09
C GLY A 96 30.04 10.66 -4.52
N LYS A 97 31.05 10.73 -5.39
CA LYS A 97 32.36 11.27 -5.03
C LYS A 97 32.16 12.77 -4.86
N GLY A 98 32.13 13.23 -3.61
CA GLY A 98 32.35 14.63 -3.30
C GLY A 98 33.75 15.01 -3.75
N HIS A 99 33.82 16.06 -4.57
CA HIS A 99 35.04 16.82 -4.84
C HIS A 99 35.12 17.98 -3.85
#